data_AF-A0A1E5MJY4-F1
#
_entry.id   AF-A0A1E5MJY4-F1
#
_cell.length_a   1.000
_cell.length_b   1.000
_cell.length_c   1.000
_cell.angle_alpha   90.00
_cell.angle_beta   90.00
_cell.angle_gamma   90.00
#
_symmetry.space_group_name_H-M   'P 1'
#
loop_
_entity.id
_entity.type
_entity.pdbx_description
1 polymer ?
#
loop_
_entity_poly.entity_id
_entity_poly.type
_entity_poly.pdbx_seq_one_letter_code
_entity_poly.pdbx_strand_id
1 'polypeptide(L)'
;MGEHLSEAGLNRARIVVEVEWLIFLTDHAMFTTSPLSIDDKAALRRVVETFGQQEIAELAEIEATTRHDVKAVEYFVRRRLSDLGLDAIAELTHFACTSEDVNNLSYALTVRDTVDRVWLPAYRAVLATLRTMAEELRAVPMLSHTHGQPATPTTLGKELAVVVYRLERVLAQIEGGEYLGKFSGATGTFSAHLAADPEADWPALSKEFVEGLGLTWNPLTTQIESHDWQAELYDRVRHANRILHNLATDVWTYISMGYFTQIPVAGATGSSTMPHKINPIRFENAEANLEISSALFSTLSETLVTSRLQRDLTDSTTQRNIGVAFGHSLLALDNLRRGLGEIAVNEGRLAEDLDHNWEVLGEAVQTVIRAEVTAGQSEIEDPYAMLKELTRGKRIGQAELVAFVNGLDISSGAKARLTNLTPGTYTGLADELVDHLDV
;
A
#
# COMPACT_ATOMS: atom_id res chain seq x y z
N MET A 1 -9.11 -5.54 10.44
CA MET A 1 -7.93 -5.07 11.22
C MET A 1 -8.04 -5.40 12.70
N GLY A 2 -9.09 -4.97 13.41
CA GLY A 2 -9.25 -5.27 14.86
C GLY A 2 -9.25 -6.75 15.21
N GLU A 3 -9.61 -7.63 14.28
CA GLU A 3 -9.52 -9.08 14.46
C GLU A 3 -8.07 -9.61 14.54
N HIS A 4 -7.10 -8.93 13.92
CA HIS A 4 -5.70 -9.38 13.83
C HIS A 4 -4.74 -8.54 14.70
N LEU A 5 -4.79 -7.20 14.59
CA LEU A 5 -3.84 -6.28 15.22
C LEU A 5 -4.41 -5.57 16.46
N SER A 6 -5.35 -6.22 17.16
CA SER A 6 -5.74 -5.84 18.52
C SER A 6 -4.99 -6.72 19.53
N GLU A 7 -5.07 -6.38 20.81
CA GLU A 7 -4.56 -7.25 21.88
C GLU A 7 -5.21 -8.63 21.88
N ALA A 8 -6.53 -8.70 21.65
CA ALA A 8 -7.23 -9.97 21.50
C ALA A 8 -6.76 -10.75 20.26
N GLY A 9 -6.49 -10.06 19.15
CA GLY A 9 -5.94 -10.67 17.92
C GLY A 9 -4.54 -11.23 18.13
N LEU A 10 -3.67 -10.48 18.81
CA LEU A 10 -2.31 -10.91 19.17
C LEU A 10 -2.35 -12.12 20.11
N ASN A 11 -3.21 -12.08 21.13
CA ASN A 11 -3.37 -13.21 22.07
C ASN A 11 -3.90 -14.45 21.37
N ARG A 12 -4.86 -14.32 20.44
CA ARG A 12 -5.32 -15.44 19.61
C ARG A 12 -4.17 -16.04 18.79
N ALA A 13 -3.32 -15.20 18.18
CA ALA A 13 -2.15 -15.68 17.43
C ALA A 13 -1.10 -16.35 18.32
N ARG A 14 -0.88 -15.86 19.55
CA ARG A 14 0.01 -16.52 20.52
C ARG A 14 -0.49 -17.91 20.89
N ILE A 15 -1.80 -18.07 21.06
CA ILE A 15 -2.43 -19.37 21.31
C ILE A 15 -2.25 -20.30 20.10
N VAL A 16 -2.37 -19.79 18.86
CA VAL A 16 -2.07 -20.58 17.64
C VAL A 16 -0.65 -21.14 17.72
N VAL A 17 0.34 -20.28 17.97
CA VAL A 17 1.75 -20.71 17.97
C VAL A 17 2.01 -21.76 19.05
N GLU A 18 1.49 -21.57 20.27
CA GLU A 18 1.63 -22.55 21.36
C GLU A 18 0.95 -23.89 21.05
N VAL A 19 -0.28 -23.86 20.53
CA VAL A 19 -1.03 -25.06 20.16
C VAL A 19 -0.32 -25.82 19.04
N GLU A 20 0.11 -25.13 17.98
CA GLU A 20 0.80 -25.78 16.88
C GLU A 20 2.19 -26.28 17.29
N TRP A 21 2.89 -25.60 18.21
CA TRP A 21 4.17 -26.10 18.74
C TRP A 21 4.00 -27.41 19.53
N LEU A 22 2.96 -27.47 20.37
CA LEU A 22 2.62 -28.69 21.10
C LEU A 22 2.27 -29.84 20.14
N ILE A 23 1.44 -29.58 19.13
CA ILE A 23 1.11 -30.58 18.11
C ILE A 23 2.39 -31.03 17.39
N PHE A 24 3.24 -30.08 16.98
CA PHE A 24 4.50 -30.34 16.27
C PHE A 24 5.43 -31.26 17.07
N LEU A 25 5.62 -30.99 18.37
CA LEU A 25 6.43 -31.83 19.25
C LEU A 25 5.89 -33.26 19.37
N THR A 26 4.57 -33.41 19.53
CA THR A 26 3.93 -34.74 19.63
C THR A 26 3.99 -35.51 18.32
N ASP A 27 3.88 -34.83 17.17
CA ASP A 27 3.97 -35.43 15.84
C ASP A 27 5.38 -35.96 15.54
N HIS A 28 6.38 -35.30 16.11
CA HIS A 28 7.77 -35.77 16.10
C HIS A 28 8.08 -36.80 17.19
N ALA A 29 7.08 -37.24 17.96
CA ALA A 29 7.23 -38.18 19.07
C ALA A 29 8.32 -37.77 20.09
N MET A 30 8.49 -36.46 20.29
CA MET A 30 9.51 -35.92 21.18
C MET A 30 9.30 -36.39 22.62
N PHE A 31 10.39 -36.69 23.31
CA PHE A 31 10.37 -37.11 24.72
C PHE A 31 9.41 -38.28 25.02
N THR A 32 9.37 -39.29 24.13
CA THR A 32 8.51 -40.48 24.23
C THR A 32 7.00 -40.21 24.14
N THR A 33 6.61 -39.02 23.69
CA THR A 33 5.21 -38.76 23.34
C THR A 33 4.82 -39.54 22.08
N SER A 34 3.51 -39.62 21.84
CA SER A 34 2.95 -40.16 20.61
C SER A 34 2.17 -39.05 19.91
N PRO A 35 2.05 -39.09 18.57
CA PRO A 35 1.21 -38.16 17.84
C PRO A 35 -0.21 -38.13 18.41
N LEU A 36 -0.75 -36.93 18.60
CA LEU A 36 -2.13 -36.76 19.03
C LEU A 36 -3.11 -37.32 18.00
N SER A 37 -4.27 -37.77 18.48
CA SER A 37 -5.33 -38.19 17.57
C SER A 37 -5.82 -37.00 16.72
N ILE A 38 -6.44 -37.29 15.57
CA ILE A 38 -7.03 -36.24 14.72
C ILE A 38 -8.06 -35.42 15.50
N ASP A 39 -8.85 -36.07 16.36
CA ASP A 39 -9.88 -35.43 17.17
C ASP A 39 -9.28 -34.50 18.24
N ASP A 40 -8.18 -34.91 18.88
CA ASP A 40 -7.46 -34.08 19.87
C ASP A 40 -6.81 -32.86 19.22
N LYS A 41 -6.15 -33.04 18.06
CA LYS A 41 -5.60 -31.91 17.29
C LYS A 41 -6.70 -30.93 16.89
N ALA A 42 -7.83 -31.45 16.41
CA ALA A 42 -8.98 -30.62 16.07
C ALA A 42 -9.56 -29.93 17.31
N ALA A 43 -9.58 -30.58 18.48
CA ALA A 43 -10.04 -29.97 19.72
C ALA A 43 -9.15 -28.82 20.18
N LEU A 44 -7.83 -28.96 20.08
CA LEU A 44 -6.89 -27.90 20.38
C LEU A 44 -7.02 -26.72 19.41
N ARG A 45 -7.14 -26.98 18.11
CA ARG A 45 -7.34 -25.92 17.12
C ARG A 45 -8.68 -25.20 17.31
N ARG A 46 -9.73 -25.89 17.74
CA ARG A 46 -11.02 -25.27 18.09
C ARG A 46 -10.89 -24.23 19.19
N VAL A 47 -9.96 -24.36 20.14
CA VAL A 47 -9.70 -23.34 21.17
C VAL A 47 -9.37 -21.99 20.54
N VAL A 48 -8.63 -21.99 19.44
CA VAL A 48 -8.31 -20.77 18.66
C VAL A 48 -9.54 -20.27 17.92
N GLU A 49 -10.24 -21.17 17.22
CA GLU A 49 -11.40 -20.83 16.38
C GLU A 49 -12.54 -20.19 17.18
N THR A 50 -12.74 -20.64 18.42
CA THR A 50 -13.80 -20.14 19.31
C THR A 50 -13.32 -19.05 20.26
N PHE A 51 -12.08 -18.57 20.14
CA PHE A 51 -11.52 -17.56 21.04
C PHE A 51 -12.30 -16.24 20.94
N GLY A 52 -13.14 -15.97 21.94
CA GLY A 52 -14.06 -14.84 21.97
C GLY A 52 -14.02 -14.06 23.28
N GLN A 53 -15.10 -13.33 23.58
CA GLN A 53 -15.15 -12.40 24.70
C GLN A 53 -14.95 -13.08 26.07
N GLN A 54 -15.37 -14.35 26.21
CA GLN A 54 -15.20 -15.12 27.44
C GLN A 54 -13.73 -15.48 27.66
N GLU A 55 -13.06 -16.00 26.63
CA GLU A 55 -11.64 -16.35 26.67
C GLU A 55 -10.76 -15.11 26.83
N ILE A 56 -11.13 -13.98 26.22
CA ILE A 56 -10.45 -12.69 26.42
C ILE A 56 -10.52 -12.27 27.90
N ALA A 57 -11.69 -12.39 28.53
CA ALA A 57 -11.86 -12.04 29.93
C ALA A 57 -11.07 -12.99 30.85
N GLU A 58 -11.12 -14.30 30.59
CA GLU A 58 -10.33 -15.29 31.34
C GLU A 58 -8.82 -15.00 31.23
N LEU A 59 -8.32 -14.76 30.01
CA LEU A 59 -6.91 -14.48 29.80
C LEU A 59 -6.46 -13.21 30.53
N ALA A 60 -7.30 -12.17 30.57
CA ALA A 60 -7.03 -10.96 31.34
C ALA A 60 -6.96 -11.21 32.86
N GLU A 61 -7.80 -12.11 33.40
CA GLU A 61 -7.73 -12.51 34.82
C GLU A 61 -6.43 -13.28 35.13
N ILE A 62 -6.01 -14.16 34.23
CA ILE A 62 -4.73 -14.87 34.36
C ILE A 62 -3.56 -13.88 34.28
N GLU A 63 -3.61 -12.94 33.34
CA GLU A 63 -2.59 -11.90 33.16
C GLU A 63 -2.47 -11.00 34.38
N ALA A 64 -3.59 -10.59 34.99
CA ALA A 64 -3.57 -9.79 36.21
C ALA A 64 -2.78 -10.44 37.36
N THR A 65 -2.75 -11.78 37.39
CA THR A 65 -1.97 -12.56 38.36
C THR A 65 -0.51 -12.72 37.95
N THR A 66 -0.26 -13.08 36.69
CA THR A 66 1.10 -13.36 36.18
C THR A 66 1.93 -12.11 35.94
N ARG A 67 1.28 -10.97 35.65
CA ARG A 67 1.89 -9.72 35.18
C ARG A 67 2.80 -9.92 33.96
N HIS A 68 2.51 -10.94 33.17
CA HIS A 68 3.25 -11.31 31.97
C HIS A 68 2.32 -11.99 30.97
N ASP A 69 2.08 -11.34 29.84
CA ASP A 69 1.12 -11.74 28.81
C ASP A 69 1.36 -13.15 28.23
N VAL A 70 2.58 -13.48 27.79
CA VAL A 70 2.88 -14.82 27.24
C VAL A 70 2.75 -15.92 28.30
N LYS A 71 3.13 -15.65 29.56
CA LYS A 71 2.92 -16.61 30.66
C LYS A 71 1.44 -16.85 30.94
N ALA A 72 0.60 -15.82 30.76
CA ALA A 72 -0.84 -15.98 30.85
C ALA A 72 -1.39 -16.88 29.74
N VAL A 73 -0.86 -16.75 28.51
CA VAL A 73 -1.20 -17.65 27.39
C VAL A 73 -0.79 -19.09 27.69
N GLU A 74 0.41 -19.33 28.22
CA GLU A 74 0.85 -20.67 28.63
C GLU A 74 -0.14 -21.30 29.62
N TYR A 75 -0.52 -20.58 30.68
CA TYR A 75 -1.49 -21.08 31.65
C TYR A 75 -2.89 -21.30 31.07
N PHE A 76 -3.32 -20.44 30.15
CA PHE A 76 -4.57 -20.62 29.43
C PHE A 76 -4.56 -21.92 28.61
N VAL A 77 -3.50 -22.16 27.83
CA VAL A 77 -3.34 -23.40 27.03
C VAL A 77 -3.28 -24.62 27.93
N ARG A 78 -2.53 -24.57 29.05
CA ARG A 78 -2.47 -25.67 30.02
C ARG A 78 -3.84 -26.03 30.61
N ARG A 79 -4.68 -25.04 30.94
CA ARG A 79 -6.05 -25.29 31.40
C ARG A 79 -6.87 -26.04 30.36
N ARG A 80 -6.77 -25.62 29.08
CA ARG A 80 -7.47 -26.28 27.98
C ARG A 80 -6.97 -27.71 27.74
N LEU A 81 -5.68 -28.00 27.96
CA LEU A 81 -5.18 -29.38 27.92
C LEU A 81 -5.82 -30.25 29.00
N SER A 82 -5.93 -29.75 30.23
CA SER A 82 -6.61 -30.48 31.31
C SER A 82 -8.10 -30.70 31.02
N ASP A 83 -8.80 -29.70 30.47
CA ASP A 83 -10.21 -29.83 30.08
C ASP A 83 -10.43 -30.93 29.03
N LEU A 84 -9.42 -31.16 28.18
CA LEU A 84 -9.42 -32.19 27.14
C LEU A 84 -8.87 -33.55 27.62
N GLY A 85 -8.42 -33.66 28.87
CA GLY A 85 -7.79 -34.88 29.40
C GLY A 85 -6.39 -35.16 28.83
N LEU A 86 -5.70 -34.12 28.35
CA LEU A 86 -4.37 -34.17 27.73
C LEU A 86 -3.25 -33.79 28.72
N ASP A 87 -3.46 -34.02 30.02
CA ASP A 87 -2.50 -33.65 31.08
C ASP A 87 -1.10 -34.26 30.89
N ALA A 88 -1.02 -35.42 30.24
CA ALA A 88 0.23 -36.13 29.97
C ALA A 88 1.24 -35.31 29.14
N ILE A 89 0.77 -34.33 28.36
CA ILE A 89 1.61 -33.47 27.52
C ILE A 89 1.63 -32.01 28.01
N ALA A 90 1.04 -31.71 29.18
CA ALA A 90 0.92 -30.33 29.66
C ALA A 90 2.27 -29.62 29.83
N GLU A 91 3.34 -30.35 30.20
CA GLU A 91 4.70 -29.82 30.33
C GLU A 91 5.40 -29.58 28.98
N LEU A 92 4.80 -29.99 27.86
CA LEU A 92 5.25 -29.59 26.52
C LEU A 92 4.76 -28.19 26.13
N THR A 93 3.81 -27.61 26.86
CA THR A 93 3.39 -26.22 26.63
C THR A 93 4.57 -25.28 26.84
N HIS A 94 4.86 -24.41 25.87
CA HIS A 94 6.01 -23.51 25.90
C HIS A 94 7.38 -24.22 26.04
N PHE A 95 7.48 -25.50 25.67
CA PHE A 95 8.71 -26.27 25.85
C PHE A 95 9.90 -25.64 25.12
N ALA A 96 10.99 -25.40 25.87
CA ALA A 96 12.26 -24.79 25.43
C ALA A 96 12.15 -23.39 24.78
N CYS A 97 10.94 -22.81 24.76
CA CYS A 97 10.66 -21.52 24.17
C CYS A 97 11.15 -20.38 25.06
N THR A 98 11.35 -19.23 24.44
CA THR A 98 11.24 -17.93 25.11
C THR A 98 9.97 -17.21 24.66
N SER A 99 9.49 -16.23 25.43
CA SER A 99 8.34 -15.40 25.08
C SER A 99 8.41 -14.84 23.65
N GLU A 100 9.62 -14.55 23.16
CA GLU A 100 9.82 -14.07 21.79
C GLU A 100 9.69 -15.09 20.70
N ASP A 101 9.92 -16.39 20.95
CA ASP A 101 9.62 -17.42 19.96
C ASP A 101 8.13 -17.38 19.62
N VAL A 102 7.27 -17.13 20.63
CA VAL A 102 5.82 -16.98 20.45
C VAL A 102 5.47 -15.61 19.85
N ASN A 103 6.03 -14.52 20.41
CA ASN A 103 5.66 -13.15 19.98
C ASN A 103 5.99 -12.88 18.53
N ASN A 104 7.22 -13.18 18.08
CA ASN A 104 7.64 -12.83 16.73
C ASN A 104 6.78 -13.54 15.67
N LEU A 105 6.49 -14.84 15.87
CA LEU A 105 5.63 -15.61 14.98
C LEU A 105 4.19 -15.09 15.02
N SER A 106 3.69 -14.69 16.20
CA SER A 106 2.36 -14.10 16.34
C SER A 106 2.24 -12.76 15.59
N TYR A 107 3.27 -11.92 15.66
CA TYR A 107 3.31 -10.67 14.88
C TYR A 107 3.40 -10.94 13.39
N ALA A 108 4.26 -11.86 12.95
CA ALA A 108 4.37 -12.23 11.55
C ALA A 108 3.02 -12.73 10.98
N LEU A 109 2.32 -13.63 11.70
CA LEU A 109 1.00 -14.12 11.33
C LEU A 109 -0.05 -13.00 11.26
N THR A 110 -0.13 -12.14 12.28
CA THR A 110 -1.15 -11.07 12.35
C THR A 110 -0.90 -9.96 11.33
N VAL A 111 0.37 -9.63 11.05
CA VAL A 111 0.75 -8.66 10.02
C VAL A 111 0.47 -9.23 8.63
N ARG A 112 0.92 -10.46 8.32
CA ARG A 112 0.62 -11.15 7.06
C ARG A 112 -0.87 -11.18 6.80
N ASP A 113 -1.66 -11.70 7.74
CA ASP A 113 -3.10 -11.83 7.56
C ASP A 113 -3.78 -10.46 7.43
N THR A 114 -3.31 -9.42 8.12
CA THR A 114 -3.82 -8.05 7.93
C THR A 114 -3.52 -7.52 6.54
N VAL A 115 -2.30 -7.71 6.06
CA VAL A 115 -1.89 -7.25 4.73
C VAL A 115 -2.67 -8.01 3.66
N ASP A 116 -2.64 -9.33 3.68
CA ASP A 116 -3.22 -10.18 2.63
C ASP A 116 -4.74 -10.14 2.59
N ARG A 117 -5.40 -10.13 3.76
CA ARG A 117 -6.87 -10.29 3.84
C ARG A 117 -7.61 -8.97 3.97
N VAL A 118 -6.93 -7.88 4.32
CA VAL A 118 -7.59 -6.59 4.58
C VAL A 118 -7.00 -5.46 3.76
N TRP A 119 -5.69 -5.20 3.89
CA TRP A 119 -5.09 -4.03 3.28
C TRP A 119 -4.90 -4.19 1.76
N LEU A 120 -4.34 -5.30 1.29
CA LEU A 120 -4.14 -5.58 -0.13
C LEU A 120 -5.45 -5.62 -0.92
N PRO A 121 -6.54 -6.25 -0.44
CA PRO A 121 -7.84 -6.16 -1.12
C PRO A 121 -8.35 -4.73 -1.28
N ALA A 122 -8.21 -3.88 -0.25
CA ALA A 122 -8.61 -2.48 -0.33
C ALA A 122 -7.71 -1.68 -1.30
N TYR A 123 -6.41 -1.94 -1.27
CA TYR A 123 -5.44 -1.33 -2.17
C TYR A 123 -5.70 -1.70 -3.64
N ARG A 124 -5.89 -3.00 -3.92
CA ARG A 124 -6.23 -3.50 -5.27
C ARG A 124 -7.57 -2.95 -5.76
N ALA A 125 -8.54 -2.71 -4.87
CA ALA A 125 -9.81 -2.09 -5.25
C ALA A 125 -9.62 -0.64 -5.74
N VAL A 126 -8.82 0.18 -5.04
CA VAL A 126 -8.48 1.54 -5.51
C VAL A 126 -7.75 1.49 -6.84
N LEU A 127 -6.77 0.59 -6.96
CA LEU A 127 -6.01 0.38 -8.19
C LEU A 127 -6.89 0.01 -9.38
N ALA A 128 -7.83 -0.93 -9.19
CA ALA A 128 -8.76 -1.36 -10.22
C ALA A 128 -9.70 -0.22 -10.66
N THR A 129 -10.18 0.62 -9.73
CA THR A 129 -10.95 1.82 -10.06
C THR A 129 -10.14 2.77 -10.93
N LEU A 130 -8.90 3.07 -10.54
CA LEU A 130 -8.02 3.97 -11.31
C LEU A 130 -7.70 3.42 -12.70
N ARG A 131 -7.42 2.12 -12.81
CA ARG A 131 -7.18 1.44 -14.09
C ARG A 131 -8.40 1.54 -15.01
N THR A 132 -9.60 1.30 -14.48
CA THR A 132 -10.84 1.45 -15.24
C THR A 132 -11.01 2.88 -15.74
N MET A 133 -10.81 3.87 -14.87
CA MET A 133 -10.89 5.29 -15.26
C MET A 133 -9.81 5.68 -16.27
N ALA A 134 -8.60 5.14 -16.15
CA ALA A 134 -7.51 5.40 -17.09
C ALA A 134 -7.88 4.95 -18.51
N GLU A 135 -8.45 3.75 -18.65
CA GLU A 135 -8.95 3.23 -19.93
C GLU A 135 -10.15 4.02 -20.46
N GLU A 136 -11.16 4.27 -19.62
CA GLU A 136 -12.37 5.01 -20.04
C GLU A 136 -12.05 6.44 -20.52
N LEU A 137 -11.00 7.05 -19.96
CA LEU A 137 -10.63 8.44 -20.20
C LEU A 137 -9.37 8.60 -21.06
N ARG A 138 -8.83 7.50 -21.63
CA ARG A 138 -7.54 7.48 -22.36
C ARG A 138 -7.46 8.47 -23.51
N ALA A 139 -8.58 8.73 -24.18
CA ALA A 139 -8.67 9.64 -25.32
C ALA A 139 -9.16 11.06 -24.96
N VAL A 140 -9.50 11.34 -23.69
CA VAL A 140 -10.05 12.64 -23.26
C VAL A 140 -8.93 13.67 -23.15
N PRO A 141 -8.82 14.67 -24.04
CA PRO A 141 -7.72 15.63 -24.01
C PRO A 141 -7.81 16.55 -22.79
N MET A 142 -6.66 16.91 -22.24
CA MET A 142 -6.54 17.78 -21.08
C MET A 142 -5.36 18.74 -21.24
N LEU A 143 -5.57 20.00 -20.85
CA LEU A 143 -4.49 20.97 -20.73
C LEU A 143 -3.59 20.56 -19.55
N SER A 144 -2.30 20.34 -19.81
CA SER A 144 -1.34 20.04 -18.74
C SER A 144 -0.96 21.31 -17.99
N HIS A 145 -0.55 21.15 -16.73
CA HIS A 145 0.01 22.25 -15.94
C HIS A 145 1.41 21.90 -15.41
N THR A 146 2.42 22.65 -15.85
CA THR A 146 3.78 22.55 -15.29
C THR A 146 4.11 23.84 -14.55
N HIS A 147 4.60 23.74 -13.31
CA HIS A 147 4.71 24.89 -12.39
C HIS A 147 3.37 25.65 -12.22
N GLY A 148 2.24 24.93 -12.34
CA GLY A 148 0.89 25.49 -12.32
C GLY A 148 0.49 26.28 -13.56
N GLN A 149 1.34 26.40 -14.58
CA GLN A 149 1.07 27.14 -15.82
C GLN A 149 0.64 26.21 -16.96
N PRO A 150 -0.24 26.68 -17.87
CA PRO A 150 -0.60 25.96 -19.10
C PRO A 150 0.62 25.41 -19.84
N ALA A 151 0.56 24.14 -20.22
CA ALA A 151 1.64 23.42 -20.87
C ALA A 151 1.09 22.47 -21.95
N THR A 152 2.00 21.79 -22.65
CA THR A 152 1.69 20.83 -23.73
C THR A 152 0.59 19.85 -23.31
N PRO A 153 -0.51 19.73 -24.08
CA PRO A 153 -1.65 18.88 -23.73
C PRO A 153 -1.29 17.41 -23.50
N THR A 154 -2.11 16.76 -22.68
CA THR A 154 -2.08 15.33 -22.35
C THR A 154 -3.48 14.74 -22.51
N THR A 155 -3.73 13.51 -22.05
CA THR A 155 -5.09 13.01 -21.82
C THR A 155 -5.30 12.70 -20.35
N LEU A 156 -6.55 12.85 -19.88
CA LEU A 156 -6.90 12.59 -18.50
C LEU A 156 -6.63 11.13 -18.12
N GLY A 157 -6.97 10.18 -19.01
CA GLY A 157 -6.69 8.76 -18.79
C GLY A 157 -5.20 8.46 -18.67
N LYS A 158 -4.34 9.11 -19.47
CA LYS A 158 -2.88 8.94 -19.35
C LYS A 158 -2.33 9.45 -18.03
N GLU A 159 -2.83 10.56 -17.48
CA GLU A 159 -2.38 11.04 -16.16
C GLU A 159 -2.80 10.07 -15.05
N LEU A 160 -3.98 9.43 -15.15
CA LEU A 160 -4.38 8.35 -14.23
C LEU A 160 -3.52 7.09 -14.44
N ALA A 161 -3.19 6.73 -15.68
CA ALA A 161 -2.33 5.59 -16.00
C ALA A 161 -0.93 5.72 -15.37
N VAL A 162 -0.37 6.94 -15.30
CA VAL A 162 0.89 7.20 -14.59
C VAL A 162 0.79 6.81 -13.11
N VAL A 163 -0.34 7.10 -12.46
CA VAL A 163 -0.58 6.72 -11.06
C VAL A 163 -0.70 5.20 -10.93
N VAL A 164 -1.50 4.56 -11.79
CA VAL A 164 -1.69 3.10 -11.81
C VAL A 164 -0.35 2.38 -11.95
N TYR A 165 0.47 2.77 -12.93
CA TYR A 165 1.78 2.16 -13.18
C TYR A 165 2.72 2.31 -11.96
N ARG A 166 2.71 3.46 -11.29
CA ARG A 166 3.49 3.68 -10.05
C ARG A 166 3.02 2.76 -8.93
N LEU A 167 1.71 2.59 -8.77
CA LEU A 167 1.10 1.74 -7.74
C LEU A 167 1.38 0.26 -8.00
N GLU A 168 1.26 -0.22 -9.23
CA GLU A 168 1.52 -1.62 -9.60
C GLU A 168 2.96 -2.06 -9.33
N ARG A 169 3.92 -1.16 -9.58
CA ARG A 169 5.32 -1.42 -9.21
C ARG A 169 5.50 -1.62 -7.70
N VAL A 170 4.79 -0.84 -6.88
CA VAL A 170 4.86 -0.98 -5.42
C VAL A 170 4.08 -2.20 -4.95
N LEU A 171 2.94 -2.51 -5.59
CA LEU A 171 2.17 -3.73 -5.33
C LEU A 171 3.02 -4.98 -5.47
N ALA A 172 3.73 -5.12 -6.60
CA ALA A 172 4.60 -6.26 -6.84
C ALA A 172 5.72 -6.38 -5.80
N GLN A 173 6.22 -5.26 -5.26
CA GLN A 173 7.21 -5.25 -4.18
C GLN A 173 6.63 -5.68 -2.83
N ILE A 174 5.37 -5.32 -2.54
CA ILE A 174 4.68 -5.74 -1.32
C ILE A 174 4.35 -7.23 -1.38
N GLU A 175 3.79 -7.68 -2.50
CA GLU A 175 3.41 -9.10 -2.72
C GLU A 175 4.62 -10.03 -2.79
N GLY A 176 5.77 -9.54 -3.26
CA GLY A 176 7.02 -10.28 -3.30
C GLY A 176 7.82 -10.23 -1.99
N GLY A 177 7.32 -9.56 -0.96
CA GLY A 177 7.98 -9.47 0.35
C GLY A 177 7.81 -10.76 1.16
N GLU A 178 8.78 -11.03 2.04
CA GLU A 178 8.75 -12.17 2.93
C GLU A 178 8.25 -11.78 4.33
N TYR A 179 7.54 -12.69 5.00
CA TYR A 179 7.16 -12.57 6.40
C TYR A 179 8.04 -13.51 7.23
N LEU A 180 9.07 -12.98 7.89
CA LEU A 180 10.05 -13.80 8.57
C LEU A 180 9.62 -14.16 10.00
N GLY A 181 10.08 -15.32 10.45
CA GLY A 181 9.89 -15.81 11.80
C GLY A 181 11.11 -16.57 12.30
N LYS A 182 11.38 -16.51 13.61
CA LYS A 182 12.44 -17.25 14.29
C LYS A 182 11.85 -18.13 15.39
N PHE A 183 12.53 -19.23 15.67
CA PHE A 183 12.14 -20.13 16.76
C PHE A 183 13.38 -20.84 17.33
N SER A 184 14.09 -20.19 18.24
CA SER A 184 15.47 -20.55 18.59
C SER A 184 15.84 -20.34 20.07
N GLY A 185 14.83 -20.10 20.91
CA GLY A 185 14.99 -20.01 22.36
C GLY A 185 15.53 -18.66 22.83
N ALA A 186 15.93 -18.64 24.11
CA ALA A 186 16.20 -17.41 24.87
C ALA A 186 17.19 -16.41 24.23
N THR A 187 18.20 -16.86 23.50
CA THR A 187 19.22 -15.99 22.88
C THR A 187 19.54 -16.38 21.44
N GLY A 188 18.66 -17.14 20.80
CA GLY A 188 18.86 -17.57 19.41
C GLY A 188 19.86 -18.71 19.22
N THR A 189 20.08 -19.54 20.25
CA THR A 189 21.16 -20.55 20.29
C THR A 189 20.67 -21.98 20.54
N PHE A 190 19.37 -22.20 20.67
CA PHE A 190 18.80 -23.51 21.00
C PHE A 190 19.29 -24.11 22.33
N SER A 191 19.90 -23.31 23.22
CA SER A 191 20.56 -23.81 24.46
C SER A 191 19.65 -24.70 25.32
N ALA A 192 18.40 -24.28 25.57
CA ALA A 192 17.44 -25.07 26.36
C ALA A 192 16.99 -26.35 25.64
N HIS A 193 16.88 -26.27 24.30
CA HIS A 193 16.48 -27.40 23.46
C HIS A 193 17.55 -28.50 23.50
N LEU A 194 18.81 -28.13 23.23
CA LEU A 194 19.96 -29.05 23.26
C LEU A 194 20.26 -29.61 24.65
N ALA A 195 19.91 -28.88 25.72
CA ALA A 195 20.04 -29.39 27.08
C ALA A 195 19.04 -30.52 27.37
N ALA A 196 17.87 -30.51 26.72
CA ALA A 196 16.84 -31.51 26.89
C ALA A 196 16.99 -32.69 25.92
N ASP A 197 17.37 -32.41 24.67
CA ASP A 197 17.71 -33.42 23.66
C ASP A 197 18.92 -32.95 22.82
N PRO A 198 20.13 -33.46 23.09
CA PRO A 198 21.33 -33.06 22.36
C PRO A 198 21.45 -33.71 20.96
N GLU A 199 20.67 -34.74 20.67
CA GLU A 199 20.77 -35.50 19.41
C GLU A 199 19.76 -35.01 18.35
N ALA A 200 18.72 -34.28 18.76
CA ALA A 200 17.75 -33.68 17.85
C ALA A 200 18.34 -32.52 17.02
N ASP A 201 18.03 -32.49 15.72
CA ASP A 201 18.38 -31.38 14.82
C ASP A 201 17.41 -30.21 15.01
N TRP A 202 17.58 -29.48 16.10
CA TRP A 202 16.73 -28.33 16.46
C TRP A 202 16.68 -27.23 15.40
N PRO A 203 17.77 -26.89 14.68
CA PRO A 203 17.69 -25.97 13.55
C PRO A 203 16.75 -26.46 12.43
N ALA A 204 16.81 -27.75 12.05
CA ALA A 204 15.91 -28.30 11.04
C ALA A 204 14.44 -28.29 11.51
N LEU A 205 14.19 -28.68 12.76
CA LEU A 205 12.84 -28.67 13.36
C LEU A 205 12.28 -27.25 13.50
N SER A 206 13.11 -26.27 13.87
CA SER A 206 12.75 -24.85 13.90
C SER A 206 12.34 -24.34 12.53
N LYS A 207 13.13 -24.66 11.50
CA LYS A 207 12.81 -24.32 10.12
C LYS A 207 11.47 -24.92 9.70
N GLU A 208 11.28 -26.22 9.91
CA GLU A 208 10.05 -26.92 9.58
C GLU A 208 8.83 -26.32 10.29
N PHE A 209 8.96 -26.01 11.59
CA PHE A 209 7.88 -25.41 12.37
C PHE A 209 7.49 -24.02 11.84
N VAL A 210 8.48 -23.14 11.61
CA VAL A 210 8.21 -21.79 11.10
C VAL A 210 7.62 -21.83 9.68
N GLU A 211 8.16 -22.66 8.80
CA GLU A 211 7.64 -22.83 7.44
C GLU A 211 6.24 -23.47 7.43
N GLY A 212 5.95 -24.37 8.39
CA GLY A 212 4.64 -24.97 8.60
C GLY A 212 3.56 -23.96 8.99
N LEU A 213 3.93 -22.82 9.58
CA LEU A 213 3.03 -21.69 9.84
C LEU A 213 2.84 -20.78 8.61
N GLY A 214 3.48 -21.09 7.48
CA GLY A 214 3.46 -20.29 6.26
C GLY A 214 4.27 -19.00 6.39
N LEU A 215 5.40 -19.06 7.10
CA LEU A 215 6.35 -17.97 7.29
C LEU A 215 7.72 -18.34 6.71
N THR A 216 8.58 -17.36 6.49
CA THR A 216 9.97 -17.58 6.06
C THR A 216 10.88 -17.71 7.28
N TRP A 217 11.70 -18.75 7.34
CA TRP A 217 12.55 -19.00 8.50
C TRP A 217 13.76 -18.06 8.55
N ASN A 218 13.93 -17.36 9.68
CA ASN A 218 15.12 -16.58 9.99
C ASN A 218 16.08 -17.41 10.89
N PRO A 219 17.19 -17.92 10.35
CA PRO A 219 18.10 -18.82 11.09
C PRO A 219 19.00 -18.10 12.10
N LEU A 220 19.20 -16.79 11.97
CA LEU A 220 20.23 -16.06 12.70
C LEU A 220 19.64 -14.86 13.41
N THR A 221 19.31 -15.06 14.67
CA THR A 221 18.64 -14.05 15.50
C THR A 221 19.28 -13.94 16.87
N THR A 222 18.92 -12.89 17.59
CA THR A 222 19.17 -12.79 19.03
C THR A 222 17.98 -13.41 19.77
N GLN A 223 17.53 -12.82 20.88
CA GLN A 223 16.26 -13.20 21.49
C GLN A 223 15.06 -12.81 20.60
N ILE A 224 15.16 -11.73 19.82
CA ILE A 224 14.11 -11.23 18.92
C ILE A 224 14.40 -11.59 17.46
N GLU A 225 13.37 -11.61 16.62
CA GLU A 225 13.53 -11.47 15.16
C GLU A 225 14.06 -10.06 14.86
N SER A 226 14.81 -9.88 13.76
CA SER A 226 15.53 -8.63 13.48
C SER A 226 14.63 -7.47 13.04
N HIS A 227 13.36 -7.75 12.73
CA HIS A 227 12.34 -6.81 12.29
C HIS A 227 12.64 -6.12 10.94
N ASP A 228 13.68 -6.55 10.21
CA ASP A 228 14.07 -5.98 8.92
C ASP A 228 12.97 -6.14 7.87
N TRP A 229 12.33 -7.31 7.80
CA TRP A 229 11.21 -7.56 6.88
C TRP A 229 10.00 -6.66 7.18
N GLN A 230 9.78 -6.31 8.45
CA GLN A 230 8.74 -5.35 8.85
C GLN A 230 9.10 -3.95 8.36
N ALA A 231 10.35 -3.52 8.56
CA ALA A 231 10.81 -2.22 8.09
C ALA A 231 10.65 -2.08 6.57
N GLU A 232 11.03 -3.11 5.82
CA GLU A 232 10.87 -3.17 4.37
C GLU A 232 9.40 -3.10 3.94
N LEU A 233 8.52 -3.89 4.56
CA LEU A 233 7.08 -3.87 4.29
C LEU A 233 6.48 -2.49 4.56
N TYR A 234 6.76 -1.92 5.73
CA TYR A 234 6.22 -0.63 6.15
C TYR A 234 6.71 0.51 5.28
N ASP A 235 7.95 0.47 4.80
CA ASP A 235 8.46 1.45 3.84
C ASP A 235 7.80 1.33 2.47
N ARG A 236 7.52 0.11 1.99
CA ARG A 236 6.78 -0.11 0.74
C ARG A 236 5.33 0.39 0.86
N VAL A 237 4.65 0.13 1.97
CA VAL A 237 3.31 0.66 2.26
C VAL A 237 3.34 2.20 2.37
N ARG A 238 4.35 2.77 3.04
CA ARG A 238 4.56 4.22 3.10
C ARG A 238 4.77 4.82 1.70
N HIS A 239 5.52 4.16 0.83
CA HIS A 239 5.71 4.60 -0.55
C HIS A 239 4.39 4.58 -1.35
N ALA A 240 3.60 3.51 -1.24
CA ALA A 240 2.25 3.46 -1.79
C ALA A 240 1.38 4.62 -1.27
N ASN A 241 1.41 4.89 0.04
CA ASN A 241 0.67 6.00 0.62
C ASN A 241 1.06 7.36 0.02
N ARG A 242 2.34 7.58 -0.30
CA ARG A 242 2.80 8.84 -0.91
C ARG A 242 2.37 9.00 -2.36
N ILE A 243 2.26 7.91 -3.12
CA ILE A 243 1.69 7.95 -4.47
C ILE A 243 0.19 8.31 -4.38
N LEU A 244 -0.54 7.67 -3.47
CA LEU A 244 -1.97 7.92 -3.25
C LEU A 244 -2.25 9.32 -2.68
N HIS A 245 -1.32 9.89 -1.91
CA HIS A 245 -1.41 11.26 -1.40
C HIS A 245 -1.34 12.25 -2.57
N ASN A 246 -0.37 12.07 -3.47
CA ASN A 246 -0.28 12.88 -4.69
C ASN A 246 -1.54 12.73 -5.58
N LEU A 247 -2.10 11.53 -5.70
CA LEU A 247 -3.41 11.36 -6.36
C LEU A 247 -4.50 12.19 -5.68
N ALA A 248 -4.59 12.16 -4.35
CA ALA A 248 -5.60 12.92 -3.61
C ALA A 248 -5.47 14.44 -3.86
N THR A 249 -4.25 14.98 -3.85
CA THR A 249 -4.00 16.39 -4.10
C THR A 249 -4.31 16.78 -5.54
N ASP A 250 -3.93 15.95 -6.52
CA ASP A 250 -4.17 16.25 -7.94
C ASP A 250 -5.67 16.17 -8.27
N VAL A 251 -6.39 15.18 -7.75
CA VAL A 251 -7.85 15.08 -7.92
C VAL A 251 -8.57 16.24 -7.23
N TRP A 252 -8.12 16.66 -6.04
CA TRP A 252 -8.63 17.87 -5.40
C TRP A 252 -8.46 19.10 -6.30
N THR A 253 -7.29 19.25 -6.92
CA THR A 253 -7.01 20.35 -7.86
C THR A 253 -7.88 20.26 -9.11
N TYR A 254 -8.05 19.08 -9.70
CA TYR A 254 -8.95 18.88 -10.84
C TYR A 254 -10.42 19.21 -10.51
N ILE A 255 -10.88 18.88 -9.31
CA ILE A 255 -12.23 19.29 -8.84
C ILE A 255 -12.30 20.81 -8.70
N SER A 256 -11.27 21.45 -8.15
CA SER A 256 -11.17 22.92 -8.02
C SER A 256 -11.19 23.64 -9.37
N MET A 257 -10.56 23.05 -10.39
CA MET A 257 -10.56 23.55 -11.78
C MET A 257 -11.87 23.25 -12.54
N GLY A 258 -12.74 22.41 -11.96
CA GLY A 258 -13.99 21.96 -12.56
C GLY A 258 -13.85 20.86 -13.61
N TYR A 259 -12.68 20.20 -13.70
CA TYR A 259 -12.43 19.06 -14.60
C TYR A 259 -13.18 17.82 -14.13
N PHE A 260 -13.31 17.67 -12.82
CA PHE A 260 -14.26 16.75 -12.21
C PHE A 260 -15.38 17.53 -11.53
N THR A 261 -16.60 17.04 -11.71
CA THR A 261 -17.79 17.46 -10.96
C THR A 261 -18.17 16.36 -9.98
N GLN A 262 -18.75 16.70 -8.84
CA GLN A 262 -19.20 15.70 -7.87
C GLN A 262 -20.62 15.26 -8.20
N ILE A 263 -20.85 13.95 -8.23
CA ILE A 263 -22.17 13.35 -8.47
C ILE A 263 -23.04 13.61 -7.23
N PRO A 264 -24.17 14.33 -7.36
CA PRO A 264 -25.01 14.63 -6.20
C PRO A 264 -25.59 13.34 -5.59
N VAL A 265 -25.31 13.09 -4.32
CA VAL A 265 -25.96 12.01 -3.55
C VAL A 265 -27.23 12.57 -2.93
N ALA A 266 -28.39 11.98 -3.27
CA ALA A 266 -29.68 12.42 -2.73
C ALA A 266 -29.68 12.37 -1.19
N GLY A 267 -29.98 13.50 -0.55
CA GLY A 267 -30.03 13.64 0.92
C GLY A 267 -28.70 14.02 1.60
N ALA A 268 -27.60 14.14 0.85
CA ALA A 268 -26.33 14.61 1.42
C ALA A 268 -26.30 16.15 1.55
N THR A 269 -25.98 16.65 2.75
CA THR A 269 -25.79 18.09 2.99
C THR A 269 -24.32 18.45 2.78
N GLY A 270 -23.98 19.10 1.66
CA GLY A 270 -22.59 19.46 1.33
C GLY A 270 -22.01 20.64 2.13
N SER A 271 -22.84 21.55 2.62
CA SER A 271 -22.48 22.62 3.55
C SER A 271 -23.68 23.03 4.40
N SER A 272 -23.45 23.33 5.68
CA SER A 272 -24.50 23.80 6.60
C SER A 272 -25.07 25.18 6.25
N THR A 273 -24.37 25.97 5.43
CA THR A 273 -24.76 27.35 5.07
C THR A 273 -24.85 27.61 3.58
N MET A 274 -24.21 26.79 2.73
CA MET A 274 -24.19 26.96 1.27
C MET A 274 -24.80 25.73 0.57
N PRO A 275 -26.12 25.72 0.28
CA PRO A 275 -26.82 24.54 -0.24
C PRO A 275 -26.32 24.00 -1.58
N HIS A 276 -25.59 24.80 -2.35
CA HIS A 276 -25.02 24.43 -3.65
C HIS A 276 -23.60 23.87 -3.56
N LYS A 277 -22.93 23.94 -2.39
CA LYS A 277 -21.51 23.60 -2.26
C LYS A 277 -21.33 22.11 -2.03
N ILE A 278 -20.65 21.43 -2.95
CA ILE A 278 -20.22 20.05 -2.82
C ILE A 278 -18.68 20.08 -2.70
N ASN A 279 -18.10 19.46 -1.66
CA ASN A 279 -16.68 19.56 -1.33
C ASN A 279 -15.99 18.19 -1.48
N PRO A 280 -14.74 18.13 -1.98
CA PRO A 280 -13.97 16.89 -2.17
C PRO A 280 -13.47 16.26 -0.85
N ILE A 281 -14.33 16.16 0.18
CA ILE A 281 -13.97 15.78 1.56
C ILE A 281 -13.35 14.38 1.66
N ARG A 282 -13.67 13.51 0.70
CA ARG A 282 -13.09 12.16 0.63
C ARG A 282 -11.60 12.21 0.34
N PHE A 283 -11.20 13.04 -0.63
CA PHE A 283 -9.79 13.21 -0.99
C PHE A 283 -9.03 13.94 0.13
N GLU A 284 -9.62 14.97 0.74
CA GLU A 284 -9.02 15.67 1.89
C GLU A 284 -8.84 14.74 3.10
N ASN A 285 -9.82 13.86 3.37
CA ASN A 285 -9.71 12.87 4.44
C ASN A 285 -8.65 11.82 4.15
N ALA A 286 -8.59 11.34 2.90
CA ALA A 286 -7.57 10.39 2.48
C ALA A 286 -6.16 11.00 2.60
N GLU A 287 -5.96 12.22 2.10
CA GLU A 287 -4.70 12.97 2.17
C GLU A 287 -4.14 12.99 3.61
N ALA A 288 -4.92 13.48 4.57
CA ALA A 288 -4.50 13.57 5.96
C ALA A 288 -4.20 12.19 6.60
N ASN A 289 -5.02 11.18 6.30
CA ASN A 289 -4.81 9.84 6.86
C ASN A 289 -3.58 9.13 6.26
N LEU A 290 -3.26 9.38 5.00
CA LEU A 290 -2.04 8.88 4.36
C LEU A 290 -0.78 9.50 5.00
N GLU A 291 -0.83 10.76 5.40
CA GLU A 291 0.26 11.43 6.12
C GLU A 291 0.48 10.83 7.50
N ILE A 292 -0.59 10.67 8.29
CA ILE A 292 -0.52 10.07 9.64
C ILE A 292 -0.01 8.63 9.55
N SER A 293 -0.58 7.84 8.65
CA SER A 293 -0.13 6.46 8.40
C SER A 293 1.35 6.41 8.04
N SER A 294 1.79 7.28 7.12
CA SER A 294 3.19 7.35 6.69
C SER A 294 4.15 7.75 7.81
N ALA A 295 3.74 8.66 8.70
CA ALA A 295 4.55 9.07 9.84
C ALA A 295 4.76 7.91 10.83
N LEU A 296 3.67 7.19 11.14
CA LEU A 296 3.71 6.02 12.02
C LEU A 296 4.57 4.90 11.40
N PHE A 297 4.40 4.60 10.11
CA PHE A 297 5.24 3.61 9.44
C PHE A 297 6.72 4.01 9.43
N SER A 298 7.05 5.28 9.22
CA SER A 298 8.45 5.76 9.32
C SER A 298 9.02 5.47 10.71
N THR A 299 8.29 5.81 11.78
CA THR A 299 8.73 5.52 13.16
C THR A 299 8.89 4.03 13.40
N LEU A 300 7.95 3.20 12.95
CA LEU A 300 8.02 1.75 13.11
C LEU A 300 9.25 1.17 12.39
N SER A 301 9.47 1.52 11.11
CA SER A 301 10.61 1.05 10.32
C SER A 301 11.95 1.47 10.92
N GLU A 302 12.08 2.73 11.35
CA GLU A 302 13.34 3.28 11.87
C GLU A 302 13.71 2.73 13.24
N THR A 303 12.72 2.41 14.09
CA THR A 303 12.97 2.06 15.49
C THR A 303 13.03 0.55 15.73
N LEU A 304 12.23 -0.26 15.04
CA LEU A 304 12.16 -1.70 15.29
C LEU A 304 13.48 -2.41 14.98
N VAL A 305 14.22 -1.98 13.95
CA VAL A 305 15.52 -2.56 13.57
C VAL A 305 16.66 -2.26 14.57
N THR A 306 16.37 -1.56 15.66
CA THR A 306 17.36 -1.21 16.67
C THR A 306 17.01 -1.81 18.04
N SER A 307 17.93 -2.62 18.57
CA SER A 307 17.81 -3.19 19.91
C SER A 307 19.18 -3.31 20.56
N ARG A 308 19.28 -3.00 21.86
CA ARG A 308 20.56 -3.04 22.58
C ARG A 308 20.98 -4.48 22.87
N LEU A 309 22.19 -4.86 22.44
CA LEU A 309 22.78 -6.18 22.67
C LEU A 309 21.86 -7.31 22.13
N GLN A 310 21.61 -8.37 22.92
CA GLN A 310 20.74 -9.48 22.52
C GLN A 310 19.25 -9.12 22.51
N ARG A 311 18.87 -8.01 23.15
CA ARG A 311 17.64 -7.24 22.98
C ARG A 311 17.46 -6.26 24.14
N ASP A 312 16.65 -5.24 23.90
CA ASP A 312 15.85 -4.58 24.92
C ASP A 312 14.35 -4.70 24.57
N LEU A 313 13.46 -4.16 25.40
CA LEU A 313 12.00 -4.40 25.30
C LEU A 313 11.23 -3.21 24.71
N THR A 314 11.89 -2.20 24.11
CA THR A 314 11.18 -1.05 23.55
C THR A 314 10.33 -1.42 22.33
N ASP A 315 10.73 -2.45 21.60
CA ASP A 315 10.01 -3.00 20.45
C ASP A 315 8.60 -3.50 20.82
N SER A 316 8.45 -4.13 22.00
CA SER A 316 7.17 -4.69 22.47
C SER A 316 6.03 -3.67 22.47
N THR A 317 6.24 -2.48 23.04
CA THR A 317 5.20 -1.44 23.03
C THR A 317 5.08 -0.74 21.67
N THR A 318 6.17 -0.67 20.90
CA THR A 318 6.19 -0.07 19.56
C THR A 318 5.33 -0.87 18.60
N GLN A 319 5.49 -2.20 18.55
CA GLN A 319 4.74 -3.09 17.66
C GLN A 319 3.22 -3.07 17.91
N ARG A 320 2.77 -2.71 19.12
CA ARG A 320 1.32 -2.52 19.41
C ARG A 320 0.68 -1.37 18.61
N ASN A 321 1.47 -0.55 17.91
CA ASN A 321 0.99 0.55 17.06
C ASN A 321 0.90 0.20 15.57
N ILE A 322 1.29 -1.03 15.16
CA ILE A 322 1.21 -1.47 13.76
C ILE A 322 -0.24 -1.36 13.24
N GLY A 323 -1.21 -1.76 14.05
CA GLY A 323 -2.64 -1.65 13.71
C GLY A 323 -3.12 -0.21 13.53
N VAL A 324 -2.53 0.77 14.22
CA VAL A 324 -2.88 2.19 14.09
C VAL A 324 -2.40 2.73 12.75
N ALA A 325 -1.15 2.42 12.37
CA ALA A 325 -0.57 2.83 11.09
C ALA A 325 -1.37 2.28 9.90
N PHE A 326 -1.67 0.98 9.93
CA PHE A 326 -2.52 0.33 8.93
C PHE A 326 -3.96 0.84 8.96
N GLY A 327 -4.53 1.14 10.12
CA GLY A 327 -5.89 1.67 10.26
C GLY A 327 -6.09 2.99 9.53
N HIS A 328 -5.13 3.92 9.67
CA HIS A 328 -5.15 5.17 8.91
C HIS A 328 -5.00 4.93 7.39
N SER A 329 -4.10 4.05 6.97
CA SER A 329 -3.96 3.71 5.54
C SER A 329 -5.26 3.12 4.96
N LEU A 330 -5.89 2.18 5.67
CA LEU A 330 -7.14 1.56 5.23
C LEU A 330 -8.29 2.56 5.13
N LEU A 331 -8.41 3.47 6.09
CA LEU A 331 -9.40 4.55 6.05
C LEU A 331 -9.18 5.45 4.83
N ALA A 332 -7.93 5.78 4.50
CA ALA A 332 -7.63 6.54 3.30
C ALA A 332 -8.00 5.79 2.02
N LEU A 333 -7.70 4.48 1.93
CA LEU A 333 -8.07 3.65 0.80
C LEU A 333 -9.59 3.59 0.58
N ASP A 334 -10.40 3.44 1.64
CA ASP A 334 -11.86 3.49 1.50
C ASP A 334 -12.35 4.86 1.03
N ASN A 335 -11.79 5.95 1.57
CA ASN A 335 -12.16 7.29 1.13
C ASN A 335 -11.79 7.55 -0.33
N LEU A 336 -10.60 7.14 -0.78
CA LEU A 336 -10.21 7.26 -2.20
C LEU A 336 -11.16 6.46 -3.10
N ARG A 337 -11.41 5.19 -2.78
CA ARG A 337 -12.31 4.34 -3.57
C ARG A 337 -13.70 4.96 -3.70
N ARG A 338 -14.25 5.49 -2.61
CA ARG A 338 -15.56 6.16 -2.61
C ARG A 338 -15.53 7.48 -3.36
N GLY A 339 -14.51 8.32 -3.10
CA GLY A 339 -14.35 9.61 -3.76
C GLY A 339 -14.23 9.49 -5.27
N LEU A 340 -13.46 8.51 -5.76
CA LEU A 340 -13.34 8.22 -7.19
C LEU A 340 -14.67 7.77 -7.81
N GLY A 341 -15.53 7.08 -7.07
CA GLY A 341 -16.89 6.71 -7.50
C GLY A 341 -17.94 7.83 -7.37
N GLU A 342 -17.59 8.96 -6.75
CA GLU A 342 -18.47 10.09 -6.48
C GLU A 342 -18.15 11.30 -7.38
N ILE A 343 -17.27 11.14 -8.39
CA ILE A 343 -16.90 12.18 -9.35
C ILE A 343 -17.23 11.79 -10.80
N ALA A 344 -17.47 12.79 -11.64
CA ALA A 344 -17.72 12.66 -13.08
C ALA A 344 -16.91 13.68 -13.85
N VAL A 345 -16.35 13.28 -15.00
CA VAL A 345 -15.56 14.15 -15.87
C VAL A 345 -16.44 15.23 -16.51
N ASN A 346 -15.91 16.44 -16.61
CA ASN A 346 -16.51 17.55 -17.32
C ASN A 346 -15.71 17.85 -18.60
N GLU A 347 -15.97 17.06 -19.65
CA GLU A 347 -15.29 17.19 -20.94
C GLU A 347 -15.47 18.59 -21.56
N GLY A 348 -16.61 19.23 -21.32
CA GLY A 348 -16.85 20.60 -21.79
C GLY A 348 -15.88 21.61 -21.19
N ARG A 349 -15.60 21.51 -19.88
CA ARG A 349 -14.64 22.38 -19.19
C ARG A 349 -13.20 22.10 -19.63
N LEU A 350 -12.84 20.83 -19.83
CA LEU A 350 -11.52 20.44 -20.36
C LEU A 350 -11.29 21.01 -21.77
N ALA A 351 -12.29 20.85 -22.66
CA ALA A 351 -12.23 21.39 -24.01
C ALA A 351 -12.17 22.92 -24.02
N GLU A 352 -12.92 23.59 -23.14
CA GLU A 352 -12.89 25.05 -22.98
C GLU A 352 -11.49 25.54 -22.56
N ASP A 353 -10.84 24.88 -21.60
CA ASP A 353 -9.50 25.29 -21.18
C ASP A 353 -8.47 25.10 -22.30
N LEU A 354 -8.56 24.01 -23.08
CA LEU A 354 -7.71 23.80 -24.25
C LEU A 354 -7.92 24.90 -25.31
N ASP A 355 -9.17 25.27 -25.61
CA ASP A 355 -9.48 26.29 -26.62
C ASP A 355 -9.06 27.71 -26.20
N HIS A 356 -8.85 27.97 -24.91
CA HIS A 356 -8.36 29.25 -24.41
C HIS A 356 -6.83 29.37 -24.33
N ASN A 357 -6.08 28.31 -24.66
CA ASN A 357 -4.63 28.24 -24.50
C ASN A 357 -3.91 27.75 -25.78
N TRP A 358 -4.14 28.42 -26.92
CA TRP A 358 -3.52 28.06 -28.21
C TRP A 358 -1.98 28.22 -28.23
N GLU A 359 -1.42 29.01 -27.31
CA GLU A 359 0.03 29.19 -27.15
C GLU A 359 0.80 27.88 -26.90
N VAL A 360 0.14 26.83 -26.40
CA VAL A 360 0.77 25.52 -26.19
C VAL A 360 1.20 24.85 -27.50
N LEU A 361 0.60 25.24 -28.64
CA LEU A 361 1.02 24.78 -29.96
C LEU A 361 2.33 25.42 -30.43
N GLY A 362 2.84 26.43 -29.71
CA GLY A 362 4.10 27.06 -30.02
C GLY A 362 5.28 26.09 -30.03
N GLU A 363 5.28 25.10 -29.12
CA GLU A 363 6.28 24.04 -29.12
C GLU A 363 6.25 23.21 -30.41
N ALA A 364 5.05 22.85 -30.89
CA ALA A 364 4.87 22.09 -32.13
C ALA A 364 5.40 22.88 -33.33
N VAL A 365 5.04 24.16 -33.44
CA VAL A 365 5.50 25.04 -34.51
C VAL A 365 7.03 25.17 -34.50
N GLN A 366 7.63 25.42 -33.33
CA GLN A 366 9.08 25.49 -33.18
C GLN A 366 9.77 24.20 -33.65
N THR A 367 9.23 23.06 -33.23
CA THR A 367 9.80 21.74 -33.50
C THR A 367 9.71 21.40 -34.99
N VAL A 368 8.58 21.71 -35.63
CA VAL A 368 8.42 21.51 -37.08
C VAL A 368 9.38 22.41 -37.86
N ILE A 369 9.54 23.68 -37.50
CA ILE A 369 10.51 24.55 -38.18
C ILE A 369 11.93 23.98 -38.06
N ARG A 370 12.33 23.53 -36.85
CA ARG A 370 13.65 22.89 -36.66
C ARG A 370 13.83 21.66 -37.54
N ALA A 371 12.79 20.84 -37.69
CA ALA A 371 12.83 19.68 -38.58
C ALA A 371 12.98 20.08 -40.05
N GLU A 372 12.26 21.09 -40.52
CA GLU A 372 12.33 21.59 -41.91
C GLU A 372 13.69 22.23 -42.22
N VAL A 373 14.26 23.01 -41.29
CA VAL A 373 15.62 23.57 -41.41
C VAL A 373 16.65 22.46 -41.49
N THR A 374 16.54 21.45 -40.62
CA THR A 374 17.44 20.28 -40.63
C THR A 374 17.33 19.49 -41.94
N ALA A 375 16.12 19.43 -42.52
CA ALA A 375 15.87 18.80 -43.81
C ALA A 375 16.28 19.65 -45.02
N GLY A 376 16.78 20.88 -44.81
CA GLY A 376 17.16 21.81 -45.88
C GLY A 376 15.97 22.38 -46.66
N GLN A 377 14.78 22.41 -46.04
CA GLN A 377 13.53 22.89 -46.64
C GLN A 377 13.13 24.29 -46.16
N SER A 378 13.92 24.90 -45.26
CA SER A 378 13.69 26.21 -44.66
C SER A 378 15.02 26.85 -44.29
N GLU A 379 15.11 28.17 -44.39
CA GLU A 379 16.27 28.97 -43.97
C GLU A 379 16.03 29.73 -42.65
N ILE A 380 14.98 29.38 -41.89
CA ILE A 380 14.66 30.08 -40.63
C ILE A 380 15.75 29.86 -39.59
N GLU A 381 16.43 30.93 -39.18
CA GLU A 381 17.58 30.88 -38.25
C GLU A 381 17.18 30.79 -36.77
N ASP A 382 16.13 31.50 -36.33
CA ASP A 382 15.69 31.54 -34.93
C ASP A 382 14.17 31.34 -34.76
N PRO A 383 13.71 30.07 -34.79
CA PRO A 383 12.28 29.74 -34.63
C PRO A 383 11.71 30.16 -33.27
N TYR A 384 12.54 30.16 -32.23
CA TYR A 384 12.11 30.47 -30.86
C TYR A 384 11.83 31.97 -30.71
N ALA A 385 12.69 32.83 -31.25
CA ALA A 385 12.46 34.28 -31.23
C ALA A 385 11.16 34.68 -31.96
N MET A 386 10.85 34.04 -33.09
CA MET A 386 9.62 34.30 -33.85
C MET A 386 8.36 33.96 -33.04
N LEU A 387 8.36 32.81 -32.37
CA LEU A 387 7.25 32.36 -31.51
C LEU A 387 7.11 33.21 -30.25
N LYS A 388 8.24 33.62 -29.67
CA LYS A 388 8.26 34.52 -28.53
C LYS A 388 7.60 35.85 -28.86
N GLU A 389 7.89 36.44 -30.03
CA GLU A 389 7.23 37.68 -30.47
C GLU A 389 5.73 37.50 -30.76
N LEU A 390 5.30 36.33 -31.27
CA LEU A 390 3.88 36.02 -31.48
C LEU A 390 3.10 35.95 -30.15
N THR A 391 3.71 35.39 -29.11
CA THR A 391 3.08 35.13 -27.80
C THR A 391 3.33 36.24 -26.77
N ARG A 392 4.14 37.25 -27.09
CA ARG A 392 4.56 38.29 -26.13
C ARG A 392 3.40 39.21 -25.73
N GLY A 393 2.89 39.01 -24.52
CA GLY A 393 1.90 39.90 -23.90
C GLY A 393 0.52 39.86 -24.54
N LYS A 394 0.22 38.82 -25.33
CA LYS A 394 -1.08 38.62 -25.98
C LYS A 394 -1.47 37.14 -25.90
N ARG A 395 -2.75 36.87 -25.70
CA ARG A 395 -3.31 35.55 -25.98
C ARG A 395 -3.43 35.40 -27.49
N ILE A 396 -3.09 34.22 -27.98
CA ILE A 396 -3.27 33.87 -29.40
C ILE A 396 -4.48 32.96 -29.52
N GLY A 397 -5.24 33.11 -30.60
CA GLY A 397 -6.30 32.17 -30.97
C GLY A 397 -5.93 31.40 -32.23
N GLN A 398 -6.87 30.59 -32.71
CA GLN A 398 -6.70 29.79 -33.92
C GLN A 398 -6.33 30.64 -35.13
N ALA A 399 -7.03 31.76 -35.34
CA ALA A 399 -6.85 32.60 -36.53
C ALA A 399 -5.45 33.21 -36.58
N GLU A 400 -4.94 33.69 -35.44
CA GLU A 400 -3.59 34.26 -35.33
C GLU A 400 -2.51 33.19 -35.57
N LEU A 401 -2.68 31.99 -35.00
CA LEU A 401 -1.74 30.89 -35.20
C LEU A 401 -1.70 30.44 -36.66
N VAL A 402 -2.87 30.28 -37.30
CA VAL A 402 -2.97 29.89 -38.71
C VAL A 402 -2.35 30.96 -39.62
N ALA A 403 -2.61 32.25 -39.36
CA ALA A 403 -2.00 33.33 -40.12
C ALA A 403 -0.47 33.34 -39.97
N PHE A 404 0.04 33.11 -38.76
CA PHE A 404 1.47 32.98 -38.50
C PHE A 404 2.08 31.81 -39.28
N VAL A 405 1.50 30.61 -39.17
CA VAL A 405 2.00 29.40 -39.85
C VAL A 405 2.01 29.56 -41.38
N ASN A 406 0.97 30.19 -41.95
CA ASN A 406 0.92 30.43 -43.39
C ASN A 406 2.04 31.36 -43.88
N GLY A 407 2.51 32.27 -43.03
CA GLY A 407 3.63 33.18 -43.30
C GLY A 407 5.02 32.54 -43.15
N LEU A 408 5.13 31.34 -42.58
CA LEU A 408 6.42 30.67 -42.41
C LEU A 408 7.02 30.18 -43.74
N ASP A 409 8.34 30.23 -43.86
CA ASP A 409 9.08 29.60 -44.95
C ASP A 409 9.34 28.13 -44.62
N ILE A 410 8.32 27.29 -44.79
CA ILE A 410 8.36 25.83 -44.58
C ILE A 410 7.53 25.13 -45.67
N SER A 411 7.72 23.82 -45.85
CA SER A 411 7.00 23.05 -46.88
C SER A 411 5.47 23.13 -46.73
N SER A 412 4.74 22.98 -47.84
CA SER A 412 3.27 22.96 -47.83
C SER A 412 2.70 21.83 -46.95
N GLY A 413 3.39 20.69 -46.90
CA GLY A 413 3.06 19.58 -46.02
C GLY A 413 3.21 19.94 -44.54
N ALA A 414 4.28 20.65 -44.17
CA ALA A 414 4.48 21.15 -42.81
C ALA A 414 3.43 22.18 -42.40
N LYS A 415 3.11 23.14 -43.29
CA LYS A 415 2.01 24.10 -43.07
C LYS A 415 0.70 23.37 -42.81
N ALA A 416 0.33 22.42 -43.68
CA ALA A 416 -0.92 21.67 -43.54
C ALA A 416 -1.01 20.91 -42.21
N ARG A 417 0.08 20.28 -41.76
CA ARG A 417 0.12 19.62 -40.44
C ARG A 417 -0.13 20.62 -39.31
N LEU A 418 0.58 21.74 -39.31
CA LEU A 418 0.48 22.76 -38.26
C LEU A 418 -0.88 23.48 -38.25
N THR A 419 -1.47 23.79 -39.42
CA THR A 419 -2.77 24.47 -39.50
C THR A 419 -3.95 23.56 -39.11
N ASN A 420 -3.77 22.24 -39.18
CA ASN A 420 -4.78 21.27 -38.76
C ASN A 420 -4.70 20.92 -37.26
N LEU A 421 -3.62 21.33 -36.56
CA LEU A 421 -3.51 21.11 -35.12
C LEU A 421 -4.45 22.05 -34.36
N THR A 422 -5.12 21.50 -33.37
CA THR A 422 -5.72 22.22 -32.26
C THR A 422 -5.06 21.78 -30.95
N PRO A 423 -5.18 22.55 -29.86
CA PRO A 423 -4.72 22.09 -28.54
C PRO A 423 -5.31 20.73 -28.16
N GLY A 424 -6.61 20.50 -28.44
CA GLY A 424 -7.26 19.22 -28.14
C GLY A 424 -6.78 18.02 -28.98
N THR A 425 -6.16 18.26 -30.14
CA THR A 425 -5.57 17.18 -30.97
C THR A 425 -4.05 17.05 -30.78
N TYR A 426 -3.42 17.94 -30.03
CA TYR A 426 -1.97 17.94 -29.77
C TYR A 426 -1.64 17.18 -28.47
N THR A 427 -2.17 15.96 -28.35
CA THR A 427 -1.99 15.08 -27.17
C THR A 427 -0.86 14.05 -27.35
N GLY A 428 -0.17 14.09 -28.50
CA GLY A 428 0.93 13.16 -28.80
C GLY A 428 0.47 11.70 -28.77
N LEU A 429 1.22 10.85 -28.08
CA LEU A 429 0.92 9.42 -27.92
C LEU A 429 0.18 9.13 -26.60
N ALA A 430 -0.44 10.13 -25.96
CA ALA A 430 -1.00 9.97 -24.62
C ALA A 430 -2.01 8.80 -24.52
N ASP A 431 -2.88 8.66 -25.51
CA ASP A 431 -3.82 7.54 -25.63
C ASP A 431 -3.08 6.19 -25.72
N GLU A 432 -2.16 6.04 -26.67
CA GLU A 432 -1.38 4.82 -26.89
C GLU A 432 -0.52 4.43 -25.69
N LEU A 433 -0.01 5.40 -24.92
CA LEU A 433 0.79 5.15 -23.73
C LEU A 433 -0.01 4.47 -22.60
N VAL A 434 -1.34 4.52 -22.63
CA VAL A 434 -2.19 3.79 -21.68
C VAL A 434 -2.07 2.27 -21.89
N ASP A 435 -1.73 1.79 -23.10
CA ASP A 435 -1.55 0.36 -23.39
C ASP A 435 -0.41 -0.29 -22.56
N HIS A 436 0.47 0.50 -21.94
CA HIS A 436 1.46 -0.02 -20.99
C HIS A 436 0.84 -0.58 -19.70
N LEU A 437 -0.46 -0.39 -19.47
CA LEU A 437 -1.19 -1.04 -18.39
C LEU A 437 -1.52 -2.51 -18.72
N ASP A 438 -1.56 -2.93 -19.99
CA ASP A 438 -1.95 -4.30 -20.40
C ASP A 438 -0.81 -5.34 -20.30
N VAL A 439 0.34 -4.97 -19.71
CA VAL A 439 1.59 -5.76 -19.71
C VAL A 439 1.82 -6.50 -18.40
#